data_AF-A0A158NFP0-F1
#
_entry.id   AF-A0A158NFP0-F1
#
_cell.length_a   1.000
_cell.length_b   1.000
_cell.length_c   1.000
_cell.angle_alpha   90.00
_cell.angle_beta   90.00
_cell.angle_gamma   90.00
#
_symmetry.space_group_name_H-M   'P 1'
#
loop_
_entity.id
_entity.type
_entity.pdbx_description
1 polymer ?
#
loop_
_entity_poly.entity_id
_entity_poly.type
_entity_poly.pdbx_seq_one_letter_code
_entity_poly.pdbx_strand_id
1 'polypeptide(L)'
;MDRWLGKTAVVTGAGSGIGEAITHALLQNGINVVALEIQKGRLVKLDAECKREGFPGKLYTICCDITHEDEIDAAFLHIEILGGVDIMVNNAGIIASSPVIESDRKTFERLLNINVLAVTVCTNKAVHLMLKRNIEGHIFNINSIMSCYHEGISPGIVSTNLAMDAINDFMQKVPSLQPKDIADALIYALGTRPEVQITQITIQHIGELP
;
A
#
# COMPACT_ATOMS: atom_id res chain seq x y z
N MET A 1 -7.13 6.90 -18.44
CA MET A 1 -7.03 7.54 -17.11
C MET A 1 -8.09 8.61 -16.90
N ASP A 2 -8.64 9.22 -17.96
CA ASP A 2 -9.57 10.36 -17.89
C ASP A 2 -10.77 10.20 -16.93
N ARG A 3 -11.33 8.99 -16.81
CA ARG A 3 -12.46 8.71 -15.88
C ARG A 3 -12.13 8.98 -14.40
N TRP A 4 -10.84 9.01 -14.07
CA TRP A 4 -10.33 9.21 -12.72
C TRP A 4 -9.93 10.65 -12.41
N LEU A 5 -9.95 11.55 -13.40
CA LEU A 5 -9.58 12.95 -13.19
C LEU A 5 -10.47 13.61 -12.12
N GLY A 6 -9.84 14.21 -11.11
CA GLY A 6 -10.51 14.86 -9.99
C GLY A 6 -11.19 13.90 -9.00
N LYS A 7 -11.10 12.58 -9.19
CA LYS A 7 -11.56 11.58 -8.22
C LYS A 7 -10.61 11.52 -7.03
N THR A 8 -11.08 10.95 -5.93
CA THR A 8 -10.33 10.87 -4.67
C THR A 8 -9.86 9.44 -4.41
N ALA A 9 -8.54 9.28 -4.29
CA ALA A 9 -7.89 8.07 -3.84
C ALA A 9 -7.44 8.20 -2.37
N VAL A 10 -7.64 7.17 -1.57
CA VAL A 10 -7.10 7.07 -0.20
C VAL A 10 -5.95 6.06 -0.21
N VAL A 11 -4.78 6.45 0.29
CA VAL A 11 -3.58 5.60 0.30
C VAL A 11 -3.07 5.46 1.72
N THR A 12 -2.98 4.23 2.23
CA THR A 12 -2.38 3.95 3.55
C THR A 12 -0.86 3.76 3.46
N GLY A 13 -0.12 4.24 4.45
CA GLY A 13 1.35 4.16 4.45
C GLY A 13 1.96 5.02 3.33
N ALA A 14 1.31 6.14 3.02
CA ALA A 14 1.64 6.99 1.89
C ALA A 14 2.96 7.77 2.04
N GLY A 15 3.53 7.82 3.24
CA GLY A 15 4.70 8.66 3.53
C GLY A 15 6.05 8.04 3.19
N SER A 16 6.10 6.82 2.63
CA SER A 16 7.35 6.18 2.24
C SER A 16 7.18 5.07 1.21
N GLY A 17 8.25 4.78 0.46
CA GLY A 17 8.37 3.57 -0.35
C GLY A 17 7.27 3.47 -1.40
N ILE A 18 6.59 2.32 -1.45
CA ILE A 18 5.53 2.04 -2.43
C ILE A 18 4.36 3.02 -2.31
N GLY A 19 3.93 3.35 -1.08
CA GLY A 19 2.81 4.27 -0.85
C GLY A 19 3.09 5.69 -1.33
N GLU A 20 4.33 6.17 -1.14
CA GLU A 20 4.79 7.47 -1.65
C GLU A 20 4.79 7.49 -3.18
N ALA A 21 5.36 6.44 -3.80
CA ALA A 21 5.38 6.32 -5.26
C ALA A 21 3.98 6.24 -5.88
N ILE A 22 3.07 5.47 -5.26
CA ILE A 22 1.66 5.41 -5.68
C ILE A 22 1.00 6.78 -5.55
N THR A 23 1.25 7.49 -4.44
CA THR A 23 0.70 8.83 -4.21
C THR A 23 1.14 9.79 -5.31
N HIS A 24 2.43 9.81 -5.64
CA HIS A 24 2.96 10.65 -6.72
C HIS A 24 2.33 10.29 -8.07
N ALA A 25 2.26 9.00 -8.42
CA ALA A 25 1.71 8.55 -9.69
C ALA A 25 0.22 8.91 -9.84
N LEU A 26 -0.57 8.80 -8.77
CA LEU A 26 -1.99 9.19 -8.78
C LEU A 26 -2.14 10.71 -8.95
N LEU A 27 -1.38 11.51 -8.20
CA LEU A 27 -1.40 12.97 -8.30
C LEU A 27 -0.98 13.45 -9.70
N GLN A 28 0.05 12.85 -10.29
CA GLN A 28 0.51 13.11 -11.66
C GLN A 28 -0.59 12.86 -12.70
N ASN A 29 -1.46 11.88 -12.46
CA ASN A 29 -2.60 11.55 -13.32
C ASN A 29 -3.87 12.36 -12.98
N GLY A 30 -3.77 13.43 -12.18
CA GLY A 30 -4.88 14.34 -11.89
C GLY A 30 -5.90 13.80 -10.88
N ILE A 31 -5.54 12.74 -10.15
CA ILE A 31 -6.35 12.14 -9.09
C ILE A 31 -5.99 12.83 -7.79
N ASN A 32 -6.99 13.22 -6.99
CA ASN A 32 -6.76 13.75 -5.66
C ASN A 32 -6.37 12.59 -4.72
N VAL A 33 -5.41 12.81 -3.83
CA VAL A 33 -4.96 11.77 -2.88
C VAL A 33 -5.16 12.24 -1.46
N VAL A 34 -5.81 11.41 -0.64
CA VAL A 34 -5.77 11.49 0.82
C VAL A 34 -4.71 10.49 1.31
N ALA A 35 -3.57 11.02 1.74
CA ALA A 35 -2.44 10.26 2.26
C ALA A 35 -2.61 10.00 3.76
N LEU A 36 -2.82 8.74 4.12
CA LEU A 36 -2.83 8.27 5.52
C LEU A 36 -1.44 7.75 5.88
N GLU A 37 -0.86 8.28 6.96
CA GLU A 37 0.46 7.89 7.45
C GLU A 37 0.57 8.19 8.95
N ILE A 38 1.21 7.31 9.71
CA ILE A 38 1.37 7.45 11.16
C ILE A 38 2.45 8.49 11.51
N GLN A 39 3.48 8.61 10.67
CA GLN A 39 4.59 9.54 10.90
C GLN A 39 4.31 10.92 10.28
N LYS A 40 3.93 11.88 11.12
CA LYS A 40 3.72 13.29 10.73
C LYS A 40 4.88 13.89 9.92
N GLY A 41 6.12 13.58 10.28
CA GLY A 41 7.31 14.08 9.56
C GLY A 41 7.36 13.63 8.09
N ARG A 42 6.89 12.41 7.79
CA ARG A 42 6.82 11.88 6.42
C ARG A 42 5.72 12.57 5.61
N LEU A 43 4.57 12.86 6.23
CA LEU A 43 3.51 13.64 5.59
C LEU A 43 3.97 15.07 5.24
N VAL A 44 4.69 15.73 6.15
CA VAL A 44 5.24 17.06 5.90
C VAL A 44 6.25 17.05 4.75
N LYS A 45 7.11 16.02 4.68
CA LYS A 45 8.04 15.83 3.55
C LYS A 45 7.27 15.64 2.24
N LEU A 46 6.32 14.72 2.22
CA LEU A 46 5.50 14.40 1.05
C LEU A 46 4.75 15.63 0.52
N ASP A 47 4.12 16.40 1.42
CA ASP A 47 3.41 17.64 1.06
C ASP A 47 4.34 18.70 0.45
N ALA A 48 5.53 18.90 1.03
CA ALA A 48 6.52 19.82 0.49
C ALA A 48 7.03 19.38 -0.90
N GLU A 49 7.26 18.08 -1.10
CA GLU A 49 7.69 17.52 -2.38
C GLU A 49 6.61 17.67 -3.45
N CYS A 50 5.36 17.30 -3.15
CA CYS A 50 4.24 17.42 -4.08
C CYS A 50 3.96 18.88 -4.48
N LYS A 51 4.08 19.83 -3.55
CA LYS A 51 3.94 21.27 -3.83
C LYS A 51 5.04 21.78 -4.76
N ARG A 52 6.26 21.28 -4.62
CA ARG A 52 7.39 21.63 -5.48
C ARG A 52 7.21 21.09 -6.90
N GLU A 53 6.70 19.86 -7.04
CA GLU A 53 6.48 19.23 -8.35
C GLU A 53 5.27 19.79 -9.09
N GLY A 54 4.26 20.29 -8.37
CA GLY A 54 3.12 20.97 -8.98
C GLY A 54 2.18 20.04 -9.74
N PHE A 55 1.83 18.92 -9.14
CA PHE A 55 0.93 17.93 -9.75
C PHE A 55 -0.49 18.47 -10.02
N PRO A 56 -1.19 17.94 -11.05
CA PRO A 56 -2.56 18.34 -11.34
C PRO A 56 -3.58 17.87 -10.29
N GLY A 57 -3.32 16.75 -9.60
CA GLY A 57 -4.12 16.27 -8.48
C GLY A 57 -3.84 17.02 -7.18
N LYS A 58 -4.81 17.03 -6.26
CA LYS A 58 -4.66 17.65 -4.92
C LYS A 58 -4.27 16.61 -3.88
N LEU A 59 -3.25 16.92 -3.08
CA LEU A 59 -2.86 16.11 -1.93
C LEU A 59 -3.53 16.64 -0.65
N TYR A 60 -4.07 15.73 0.14
CA TYR A 60 -4.52 15.93 1.51
C TYR A 60 -3.77 14.94 2.41
N THR A 61 -3.25 15.41 3.54
CA THR A 61 -2.50 14.56 4.46
C THR A 61 -3.25 14.39 5.77
N ILE A 62 -3.41 13.15 6.24
CA ILE A 62 -4.02 12.84 7.54
C ILE A 62 -3.05 11.95 8.32
N CYS A 63 -2.66 12.43 9.51
CA CYS A 63 -1.92 11.60 10.45
C CYS A 63 -2.88 10.58 11.05
N CYS A 64 -2.66 9.30 10.79
CA CYS A 64 -3.54 8.22 11.24
C CYS A 64 -2.72 6.97 11.51
N ASP A 65 -2.80 6.47 12.74
CA ASP A 65 -2.42 5.11 13.06
C ASP A 65 -3.58 4.17 12.70
N ILE A 66 -3.41 3.43 11.61
CA ILE A 66 -4.42 2.49 11.11
C ILE A 66 -4.57 1.24 12.01
N THR A 67 -3.84 1.13 13.11
CA THR A 67 -4.08 0.10 14.13
C THR A 67 -5.12 0.53 15.17
N HIS A 68 -5.55 1.80 15.15
CA HIS A 68 -6.54 2.37 16.05
C HIS A 68 -7.82 2.70 15.28
N GLU A 69 -8.92 2.01 15.60
CA GLU A 69 -10.20 2.15 14.86
C GLU A 69 -10.81 3.54 14.99
N ASP A 70 -10.64 4.19 16.14
CA ASP A 70 -11.08 5.56 16.39
C ASP A 70 -10.34 6.59 15.52
N GLU A 71 -9.04 6.38 15.27
CA GLU A 71 -8.29 7.20 14.33
C GLU A 71 -8.73 6.97 12.87
N ILE A 72 -9.00 5.72 12.49
CA ILE A 72 -9.56 5.40 11.17
C ILE A 72 -10.92 6.09 11.01
N ASP A 73 -11.81 6.00 11.99
CA ASP A 73 -13.13 6.61 11.94
C ASP A 73 -13.06 8.13 11.78
N ALA A 74 -12.18 8.79 12.53
CA ALA A 74 -11.93 10.22 12.40
C ALA A 74 -11.38 10.58 11.01
N ALA A 75 -10.45 9.78 10.47
CA ALA A 75 -9.91 9.98 9.13
C ALA A 75 -10.97 9.82 8.04
N PHE A 76 -11.81 8.78 8.12
CA PHE A 76 -12.86 8.51 7.13
C PHE A 76 -14.01 9.53 7.20
N LEU A 77 -14.30 10.10 8.38
CA LEU A 77 -15.20 11.24 8.49
C LEU A 77 -14.65 12.46 7.73
N HIS A 78 -13.34 12.73 7.84
CA HIS A 78 -12.71 13.80 7.09
C HIS A 78 -12.71 13.53 5.58
N ILE A 79 -12.44 12.29 5.16
CA ILE A 79 -12.50 11.85 3.77
C ILE A 79 -13.91 12.06 3.18
N GLU A 80 -14.95 11.76 3.95
CA GLU A 80 -16.34 12.00 3.53
C GLU A 80 -16.60 13.48 3.23
N ILE A 81 -16.10 14.39 4.08
CA ILE A 81 -16.20 15.85 3.89
C ILE A 81 -15.45 16.30 2.62
N LEU A 82 -14.34 15.65 2.29
CA LEU A 82 -13.56 15.91 1.07
C LEU A 82 -14.20 15.38 -0.23
N GLY A 83 -15.40 14.79 -0.13
CA GLY A 83 -16.16 14.28 -1.28
C GLY A 83 -16.21 12.76 -1.37
N GLY A 84 -15.67 12.04 -0.37
CA GLY A 84 -15.67 10.59 -0.29
C GLY A 84 -14.44 9.94 -0.91
N VAL A 85 -14.54 8.62 -1.14
CA VAL A 85 -13.48 7.80 -1.73
C VAL A 85 -13.97 7.11 -2.99
N ASP A 86 -13.17 7.18 -4.04
CA ASP A 86 -13.39 6.50 -5.32
C ASP A 86 -12.37 5.36 -5.53
N ILE A 87 -11.16 5.52 -4.99
CA ILE A 87 -10.08 4.51 -5.04
C ILE A 87 -9.54 4.30 -3.62
N MET A 88 -9.50 3.06 -3.14
CA MET A 88 -8.83 2.70 -1.89
C MET A 88 -7.57 1.92 -2.19
N VAL A 89 -6.43 2.34 -1.64
CA VAL A 89 -5.15 1.64 -1.73
C VAL A 89 -4.69 1.25 -0.33
N ASN A 90 -4.92 -0.01 0.02
CA ASN A 90 -4.37 -0.64 1.21
C ASN A 90 -2.92 -1.03 0.95
N ASN A 91 -2.00 -0.11 1.25
CA ASN A 91 -0.56 -0.29 1.03
C ASN A 91 0.24 -0.42 2.34
N ALA A 92 -0.22 0.19 3.43
CA ALA A 92 0.49 0.10 4.70
C ALA A 92 0.69 -1.35 5.11
N GLY A 93 1.94 -1.70 5.38
CA GLY A 93 2.33 -3.04 5.75
C GLY A 93 3.70 -3.04 6.44
N ILE A 94 3.91 -4.02 7.29
CA ILE A 94 5.19 -4.27 7.95
C ILE A 94 5.60 -5.72 7.79
N ILE A 95 6.90 -5.96 7.81
CA ILE A 95 7.50 -7.30 7.82
C ILE A 95 8.32 -7.40 9.11
N ALA A 96 8.22 -8.52 9.80
CA ALA A 96 9.15 -8.88 10.87
C ALA A 96 9.97 -10.09 10.41
N SER A 97 11.29 -9.95 10.44
CA SER A 97 12.22 -11.03 10.13
C SER A 97 12.85 -11.49 11.45
N SER A 98 12.15 -12.38 12.15
CA SER A 98 12.65 -13.04 13.35
C SER A 98 12.20 -14.50 13.35
N PRO A 99 13.05 -15.45 13.77
CA PRO A 99 12.63 -16.82 14.01
C PRO A 99 11.41 -16.86 14.93
N VAL A 100 10.47 -17.77 14.68
CA VAL A 100 9.23 -17.88 15.49
C VAL A 100 9.54 -18.10 16.97
N ILE A 101 10.59 -18.87 17.27
CA ILE A 101 11.05 -19.15 18.64
C ILE A 101 11.61 -17.91 19.38
N GLU A 102 12.02 -16.89 18.63
CA GLU A 102 12.54 -15.62 19.15
C GLU A 102 11.49 -14.51 19.12
N SER A 103 10.34 -14.77 18.51
CA SER A 103 9.27 -13.80 18.31
C SER A 103 8.27 -13.84 19.46
N ASP A 104 7.78 -12.68 19.87
CA ASP A 104 6.75 -12.59 20.91
C ASP A 104 5.35 -12.41 20.32
N ARG A 105 4.34 -12.66 21.16
CA ARG A 105 2.94 -12.48 20.80
C ARG A 105 2.64 -11.06 20.29
N LYS A 106 3.26 -10.05 20.88
CA LYS A 106 3.06 -8.64 20.50
C LYS A 106 3.51 -8.36 19.07
N THR A 107 4.60 -8.98 18.62
CA THR A 107 5.07 -8.89 17.24
C THR A 107 4.03 -9.46 16.27
N PHE A 108 3.47 -10.64 16.57
CA PHE A 108 2.43 -11.24 15.75
C PHE A 108 1.14 -10.42 15.73
N GLU A 109 0.69 -9.93 16.89
CA GLU A 109 -0.48 -9.06 16.99
C GLU A 109 -0.29 -7.79 16.17
N ARG A 110 0.89 -7.17 16.23
CA ARG A 110 1.22 -5.99 15.42
C ARG A 110 1.18 -6.28 13.92
N LEU A 111 1.75 -7.41 13.47
CA LEU A 111 1.71 -7.84 12.07
C LEU A 111 0.28 -8.04 11.59
N LEU A 112 -0.54 -8.75 12.36
CA LEU A 112 -1.94 -9.04 12.02
C LEU A 112 -2.79 -7.77 12.02
N ASN A 113 -2.60 -6.90 13.02
CA ASN A 113 -3.35 -5.65 13.13
C ASN A 113 -3.08 -4.73 11.94
N ILE A 114 -1.84 -4.62 11.49
CA ILE A 114 -1.47 -3.75 10.35
C ILE A 114 -1.81 -4.42 9.02
N ASN A 115 -1.32 -5.64 8.78
CA ASN A 115 -1.36 -6.23 7.44
C ASN A 115 -2.71 -6.88 7.10
N VAL A 116 -3.57 -7.13 8.08
CA VAL A 116 -4.84 -7.85 7.88
C VAL A 116 -6.03 -7.05 8.40
N LEU A 117 -6.02 -6.69 9.68
CA LEU A 117 -7.18 -6.04 10.30
C LEU A 117 -7.38 -4.64 9.74
N ALA A 118 -6.32 -3.82 9.70
CA ALA A 118 -6.40 -2.45 9.17
C ALA A 118 -6.85 -2.43 7.70
N VAL A 119 -6.37 -3.36 6.87
CA VAL A 119 -6.80 -3.54 5.48
C VAL A 119 -8.30 -3.78 5.40
N THR A 120 -8.82 -4.68 6.25
CA THR A 120 -10.23 -5.03 6.29
C THR A 120 -11.09 -3.85 6.77
N VAL A 121 -10.67 -3.16 7.84
CA VAL A 121 -11.39 -2.01 8.40
C VAL A 121 -11.44 -0.86 7.39
N CYS A 122 -10.29 -0.48 6.80
CA CYS A 122 -10.26 0.60 5.81
C CYS A 122 -11.08 0.25 4.56
N THR A 123 -11.02 -1.01 4.11
CA THR A 123 -11.86 -1.51 3.00
C THR A 123 -13.35 -1.38 3.34
N ASN A 124 -13.76 -1.80 4.54
CA ASN A 124 -15.15 -1.68 4.98
C ASN A 124 -15.62 -0.22 4.95
N LYS A 125 -14.86 0.71 5.56
CA LYS A 125 -15.20 2.13 5.57
C LYS A 125 -15.25 2.72 4.16
N ALA A 126 -14.31 2.35 3.29
CA ALA A 126 -14.29 2.81 1.91
C ALA A 126 -15.51 2.32 1.12
N VAL A 127 -15.86 1.04 1.22
CA VAL A 127 -17.03 0.46 0.56
C VAL A 127 -18.32 1.15 1.04
N HIS A 128 -18.46 1.42 2.34
CA HIS A 128 -19.62 2.15 2.85
C HIS A 128 -19.77 3.53 2.21
N LEU A 129 -18.68 4.29 2.06
CA LEU A 129 -18.70 5.61 1.39
C LEU A 129 -18.98 5.50 -0.11
N MET A 130 -18.43 4.48 -0.79
CA MET A 130 -18.70 4.22 -2.21
C MET A 130 -20.17 3.88 -2.45
N LEU A 131 -20.75 2.97 -1.64
CA LEU A 131 -22.15 2.59 -1.71
C LEU A 131 -23.08 3.77 -1.38
N LYS A 132 -22.76 4.57 -0.36
CA LYS A 132 -23.52 5.76 0.01
C LYS A 132 -23.60 6.78 -1.14
N ARG A 133 -22.54 6.89 -1.94
CA ARG A 133 -22.46 7.77 -3.11
C ARG A 133 -23.01 7.12 -4.40
N ASN A 134 -23.37 5.84 -4.35
CA ASN A 134 -23.80 5.03 -5.49
C ASN A 134 -22.81 5.09 -6.66
N ILE A 135 -21.54 4.82 -6.38
CA ILE A 135 -20.47 4.80 -7.38
C ILE A 135 -19.78 3.43 -7.46
N GLU A 136 -19.19 3.16 -8.62
CA GLU A 136 -18.25 2.07 -8.82
C GLU A 136 -16.85 2.54 -8.44
N GLY A 137 -16.41 2.17 -7.23
CA GLY A 137 -15.05 2.42 -6.76
C GLY A 137 -14.11 1.27 -7.09
N HIS A 138 -12.81 1.50 -6.89
CA HIS A 138 -11.78 0.47 -7.01
C HIS A 138 -11.00 0.32 -5.70
N ILE A 139 -10.68 -0.91 -5.32
CA ILE A 139 -9.91 -1.23 -4.12
C ILE A 139 -8.69 -2.04 -4.52
N PHE A 140 -7.51 -1.56 -4.13
CA PHE A 140 -6.23 -2.22 -4.31
C PHE A 140 -5.69 -2.66 -2.95
N ASN A 141 -5.31 -3.92 -2.86
CA ASN A 141 -4.55 -4.47 -1.74
C ASN A 141 -3.14 -4.77 -2.24
N ILE A 142 -2.15 -4.07 -1.71
CA ILE A 142 -0.75 -4.32 -2.05
C ILE A 142 -0.29 -5.55 -1.29
N ASN A 143 -0.17 -6.66 -2.00
CA ASN A 143 0.25 -7.95 -1.46
C ASN A 143 1.73 -8.22 -1.79
N SER A 144 2.27 -9.27 -1.19
CA SER A 144 3.59 -9.81 -1.54
C SER A 144 3.45 -11.19 -2.18
N ILE A 145 4.34 -11.53 -3.11
CA ILE A 145 4.41 -12.85 -3.73
C ILE A 145 4.71 -13.93 -2.70
N MET A 146 5.38 -13.58 -1.60
CA MET A 146 5.56 -14.46 -0.44
C MET A 146 4.23 -14.95 0.15
N SER A 147 3.12 -14.24 -0.08
CA SER A 147 1.77 -14.68 0.29
C SER A 147 1.21 -15.78 -0.61
N CYS A 148 1.74 -15.96 -1.82
CA CYS A 148 1.28 -16.94 -2.81
C CYS A 148 2.05 -18.27 -2.74
N TYR A 149 3.25 -18.30 -2.15
CA TYR A 149 4.08 -19.52 -2.03
C TYR A 149 3.69 -20.47 -0.88
N HIS A 150 2.44 -20.42 -0.40
CA HIS A 150 2.01 -21.20 0.78
C HIS A 150 1.64 -22.67 0.52
N GLU A 151 2.15 -23.27 -0.57
CA GLU A 151 2.05 -24.71 -0.79
C GLU A 151 3.44 -25.36 -0.85
N GLY A 152 3.76 -26.19 0.15
CA GLY A 152 4.79 -27.23 0.05
C GLY A 152 6.11 -26.94 0.75
N ILE A 153 6.67 -27.98 1.38
CA ILE A 153 8.03 -28.01 1.90
C ILE A 153 8.99 -27.79 0.71
N SER A 154 9.60 -26.61 0.63
CA SER A 154 10.60 -26.25 -0.38
C SER A 154 11.93 -25.96 0.31
N PRO A 155 12.79 -26.98 0.54
CA PRO A 155 14.06 -26.73 1.20
C PRO A 155 15.02 -26.05 0.23
N GLY A 156 15.62 -24.95 0.67
CA GLY A 156 16.80 -24.37 0.01
C GLY A 156 18.07 -25.19 0.27
N ILE A 157 19.25 -24.57 0.13
CA ILE A 157 20.54 -25.23 0.44
C ILE A 157 20.61 -25.60 1.93
N VAL A 158 21.01 -26.84 2.23
CA VAL A 158 21.13 -27.33 3.61
C VAL A 158 22.54 -27.89 3.86
N SER A 159 23.28 -27.25 4.77
CA SER A 159 23.82 -27.86 6.01
C SER A 159 24.83 -26.92 6.69
N THR A 160 24.67 -26.75 8.01
CA THR A 160 25.56 -26.10 9.02
C THR A 160 25.34 -24.61 9.34
N ASN A 161 25.98 -24.14 10.43
CA ASN A 161 25.86 -22.83 11.13
C ASN A 161 26.20 -21.60 10.26
N LEU A 162 25.48 -21.41 9.15
CA LEU A 162 25.64 -20.35 8.18
C LEU A 162 24.23 -19.85 7.83
N ALA A 163 23.90 -18.57 7.78
CA ALA A 163 24.47 -17.35 8.29
C ALA A 163 23.31 -16.36 8.10
N MET A 164 22.67 -15.87 9.17
CA MET A 164 21.64 -14.83 9.02
C MET A 164 22.21 -13.58 8.31
N ASP A 165 23.52 -13.33 8.48
CA ASP A 165 24.25 -12.29 7.76
C ASP A 165 24.32 -12.53 6.25
N ALA A 166 24.40 -13.78 5.79
CA ALA A 166 24.41 -14.11 4.37
C ALA A 166 23.06 -13.87 3.69
N ILE A 167 21.94 -13.98 4.42
CA ILE A 167 20.60 -13.67 3.89
C ILE A 167 20.43 -12.16 3.73
N ASN A 168 20.91 -11.35 4.67
CA ASN A 168 20.92 -9.89 4.55
C ASN A 168 21.85 -9.43 3.40
N ASP A 169 23.04 -10.01 3.29
CA ASP A 169 23.98 -9.75 2.19
C ASP A 169 23.45 -10.23 0.84
N PHE A 170 22.69 -11.32 0.81
CA PHE A 170 22.04 -11.84 -0.38
C PHE A 170 20.90 -10.92 -0.82
N MET A 171 20.01 -10.53 0.09
CA MET A 171 18.92 -9.57 -0.18
C MET A 171 19.43 -8.22 -0.70
N GLN A 172 20.63 -7.79 -0.33
CA GLN A 172 21.27 -6.60 -0.90
C GLN A 172 21.80 -6.77 -2.33
N LYS A 173 22.05 -8.02 -2.77
CA LYS A 173 22.63 -8.36 -4.07
C LYS A 173 21.61 -8.89 -5.08
N VAL A 174 20.40 -9.24 -4.64
CA VAL A 174 19.30 -9.63 -5.54
C VAL A 174 18.74 -8.38 -6.19
N PRO A 175 18.61 -8.35 -7.54
CA PRO A 175 17.92 -7.28 -8.23
C PRO A 175 16.50 -7.09 -7.67
N SER A 176 16.12 -5.86 -7.36
CA SER A 176 14.84 -5.54 -6.71
C SER A 176 14.04 -4.52 -7.51
N LEU A 177 12.72 -4.67 -7.48
CA LEU A 177 11.81 -3.67 -8.04
C LEU A 177 11.95 -2.34 -7.30
N GLN A 178 11.80 -1.26 -8.04
CA GLN A 178 11.67 0.07 -7.47
C GLN A 178 10.22 0.34 -7.08
N PRO A 179 9.95 1.18 -6.06
CA PRO A 179 8.58 1.56 -5.69
C PRO A 179 7.73 2.08 -6.86
N LYS A 180 8.38 2.75 -7.82
CA LYS A 180 7.73 3.25 -9.04
C LYS A 180 7.18 2.12 -9.92
N ASP A 181 7.84 0.97 -9.97
CA ASP A 181 7.37 -0.16 -10.79
C ASP A 181 6.00 -0.66 -10.29
N ILE A 182 5.79 -0.62 -8.96
CA ILE A 182 4.50 -0.96 -8.34
C ILE A 182 3.44 0.12 -8.63
N ALA A 183 3.84 1.38 -8.56
CA ALA A 183 2.96 2.51 -8.89
C ALA A 183 2.50 2.45 -10.36
N ASP A 184 3.41 2.16 -11.29
CA ASP A 184 3.12 2.03 -12.71
C ASP A 184 2.15 0.86 -12.98
N ALA A 185 2.28 -0.26 -12.27
CA ALA A 185 1.34 -1.37 -12.34
C ALA A 185 -0.07 -1.00 -11.84
N LEU A 186 -0.16 -0.18 -10.78
CA LEU A 186 -1.44 0.36 -10.30
C LEU A 186 -2.08 1.30 -11.33
N ILE A 187 -1.30 2.19 -11.94
CA ILE A 187 -1.80 3.07 -13.02
C ILE A 187 -2.25 2.26 -14.23
N TYR A 188 -1.52 1.21 -14.61
CA TYR A 188 -1.92 0.28 -15.66
C TYR A 188 -3.29 -0.34 -15.35
N ALA A 189 -3.50 -0.82 -14.12
CA ALA A 189 -4.77 -1.40 -13.70
C ALA A 189 -5.92 -0.40 -13.71
N LEU A 190 -5.69 0.85 -13.28
CA LEU A 190 -6.69 1.92 -13.35
C LEU A 190 -7.01 2.35 -14.79
N GLY A 191 -6.04 2.17 -15.69
CA GLY A 191 -6.13 2.53 -17.10
C GLY A 191 -7.00 1.59 -17.94
N THR A 192 -7.41 0.44 -17.41
CA THR A 192 -8.31 -0.48 -18.11
C THR A 192 -9.71 0.13 -18.30
N ARG A 193 -10.42 -0.40 -19.30
CA ARG A 193 -11.83 -0.03 -19.54
C ARG A 193 -12.70 -0.42 -18.33
N PRO A 194 -13.79 0.30 -18.05
CA PRO A 194 -14.63 0.05 -16.87
C PRO A 194 -15.16 -1.40 -16.78
N GLU A 195 -15.36 -2.07 -17.91
CA GLU A 195 -15.85 -3.45 -17.96
C GLU A 195 -14.75 -4.50 -17.68
N VAL A 196 -13.49 -4.06 -17.53
CA VAL A 196 -12.33 -4.92 -17.31
C VAL A 196 -11.87 -4.79 -15.87
N GLN A 197 -12.10 -5.85 -15.08
CA GLN A 197 -11.61 -5.97 -13.72
C GLN A 197 -10.32 -6.78 -13.71
N ILE A 198 -9.20 -6.13 -13.41
CA ILE A 198 -7.97 -6.85 -13.05
C ILE A 198 -8.09 -7.33 -11.60
N THR A 199 -8.07 -8.64 -11.40
CA THR A 199 -8.21 -9.26 -10.08
C THR A 199 -6.86 -9.44 -9.37
N GLN A 200 -5.77 -9.62 -10.14
CA GLN A 200 -4.42 -9.78 -9.60
C GLN A 200 -3.37 -9.37 -10.64
N ILE A 201 -2.30 -8.72 -10.17
CA ILE A 201 -1.06 -8.51 -10.93
C ILE A 201 0.10 -9.00 -10.06
N THR A 202 0.91 -9.89 -10.61
CA THR A 202 2.18 -10.32 -10.00
C THR A 202 3.32 -9.72 -10.81
N ILE A 203 4.22 -8.98 -10.15
CA ILE A 203 5.39 -8.34 -10.76
C ILE A 203 6.64 -8.71 -9.97
N GLN A 204 7.70 -9.10 -10.68
CA GLN A 204 9.00 -9.53 -10.14
C GLN A 204 10.12 -8.88 -10.93
N HIS A 205 11.29 -8.72 -10.30
CA HIS A 205 12.46 -8.29 -11.06
C HIS A 205 12.93 -9.43 -11.99
N ILE A 206 13.31 -9.10 -13.22
CA ILE A 206 13.92 -10.07 -14.14
C ILE A 206 15.24 -10.58 -13.54
N GLY A 207 15.30 -11.85 -13.16
CA GLY A 207 16.47 -12.45 -12.48
C GLY A 207 16.33 -12.62 -10.97
N GLU A 208 15.18 -12.26 -10.40
CA GLU A 208 14.76 -12.72 -9.07
C GLU A 208 14.57 -14.25 -9.11
N LEU A 209 15.09 -14.98 -8.11
CA LEU A 209 14.91 -16.44 -8.05
C LEU A 209 13.43 -16.75 -7.78
N PRO A 210 12.84 -17.74 -8.47
CA PRO A 210 11.43 -18.11 -8.31
C PRO A 210 11.12 -18.73 -6.95
#